data_AF-A0A1X9T1M6-F1
#
_entry.id   AF-A0A1X9T1M6-F1
#
_cell.length_a   1.000
_cell.length_b   1.000
_cell.length_c   1.000
_cell.angle_alpha   90.00
_cell.angle_beta   90.00
_cell.angle_gamma   90.00
#
_symmetry.space_group_name_H-M   'P 1'
#
loop_
_entity.id
_entity.type
_entity.pdbx_description
1 polymer ?
#
loop_
_entity_poly.entity_id
_entity_poly.type
_entity_poly.pdbx_seq_one_letter_code
_entity_poly.pdbx_strand_id
1 'polypeptide(L)'
;MSDKSKKINTAIKAADSLSLGISIVVAILMGFGIGWGLKELTGSNWGLGIGIVIGVGAAINNIYKAYKSQVKSYAEFDKKQKKDEI
;
A
#
# COMPACT_ATOMS: atom_id res chain seq x y z
N MET A 1 2.42 -7.74 31.71
CA MET A 1 2.95 -7.93 30.34
C MET A 1 4.44 -7.59 30.35
N SER A 2 5.35 -8.51 29.99
CA SER A 2 6.81 -8.29 30.05
C SER A 2 7.27 -7.27 28.99
N ASP A 3 8.08 -6.26 29.36
CA ASP A 3 8.52 -5.13 28.52
C ASP A 3 9.08 -5.51 27.15
N LYS A 4 9.65 -6.72 27.05
CA LYS A 4 10.18 -7.28 25.80
C LYS A 4 9.07 -7.48 24.75
N SER A 5 7.87 -7.88 25.17
CA SER A 5 6.72 -8.06 24.28
C SER A 5 6.20 -6.72 23.74
N LYS A 6 6.21 -5.65 24.54
CA LYS A 6 5.83 -4.30 24.11
C LYS A 6 6.76 -3.76 23.02
N LYS A 7 8.08 -3.90 23.20
CA LYS A 7 9.07 -3.44 22.21
C LYS A 7 8.95 -4.18 20.88
N ILE A 8 8.71 -5.50 20.92
CA ILE A 8 8.50 -6.31 19.71
C ILE A 8 7.23 -5.88 18.98
N ASN A 9 6.11 -5.68 19.69
CA ASN A 9 4.86 -5.20 19.08
C ASN A 9 4.99 -3.81 18.43
N THR A 10 5.72 -2.89 19.06
CA THR A 10 5.99 -1.56 18.47
C THR A 10 6.84 -1.66 17.21
N ALA A 11 7.88 -2.51 17.22
CA ALA A 11 8.72 -2.73 16.05
C ALA A 11 7.93 -3.36 14.89
N ILE A 12 7.04 -4.31 15.18
CA ILE A 12 6.17 -4.94 14.16
C ILE A 12 5.20 -3.90 13.56
N LYS A 13 4.54 -3.07 14.38
CA LYS A 13 3.65 -2.00 13.88
C LYS A 13 4.39 -0.97 13.03
N ALA A 14 5.62 -0.63 13.38
CA ALA A 14 6.45 0.28 12.59
C ALA A 14 6.86 -0.36 11.25
N ALA A 15 7.21 -1.65 11.25
CA ALA A 15 7.53 -2.39 10.03
C ALA A 15 6.31 -2.52 9.09
N ASP A 16 5.11 -2.75 9.62
CA ASP A 16 3.87 -2.82 8.82
C ASP A 16 3.58 -1.52 8.07
N SER A 17 3.71 -0.37 8.76
CA SER A 17 3.48 0.93 8.12
C SER A 17 4.56 1.31 7.10
N LEU A 18 5.82 0.95 7.35
CA LEU A 18 6.92 1.12 6.38
C LEU A 18 6.73 0.22 5.16
N SER A 19 6.35 -1.04 5.36
CA SER A 19 6.08 -2.01 4.30
C SER A 19 4.95 -1.54 3.39
N LEU A 20 3.89 -0.94 3.96
CA LEU A 20 2.82 -0.34 3.17
C LEU A 20 3.33 0.79 2.28
N GLY A 21 4.14 1.71 2.83
CA GLY A 21 4.73 2.81 2.06
C GLY A 21 5.59 2.31 0.89
N ILE A 22 6.41 1.28 1.14
CA ILE A 22 7.25 0.66 0.10
C ILE A 22 6.39 0.04 -1.01
N SER A 23 5.29 -0.64 -0.66
CA SER A 23 4.40 -1.26 -1.65
C SER A 23 3.79 -0.24 -2.63
N ILE A 24 3.48 0.97 -2.15
CA ILE A 24 2.93 2.06 -2.95
C ILE A 24 3.98 2.56 -3.95
N VAL A 25 5.22 2.77 -3.49
CA VAL A 25 6.33 3.22 -4.35
C VAL A 25 6.61 2.18 -5.44
N VAL A 26 6.67 0.90 -5.09
CA VAL A 26 6.88 -0.20 -6.05
C VAL A 26 5.76 -0.25 -7.09
N ALA A 27 4.49 -0.09 -6.68
CA ALA A 27 3.35 -0.08 -7.59
C ALA A 27 3.41 1.08 -8.60
N ILE A 28 3.82 2.28 -8.15
CA ILE A 28 4.00 3.45 -9.02
C ILE A 28 5.14 3.21 -10.02
N LEU A 29 6.28 2.70 -9.55
CA LEU A 29 7.44 2.40 -10.40
C LEU A 29 7.13 1.33 -11.44
N MET A 30 6.39 0.27 -11.08
CA MET A 30 5.93 -0.72 -12.06
C MET A 30 4.96 -0.13 -13.08
N GLY A 31 3.97 0.66 -12.64
CA GLY A 31 3.03 1.31 -13.55
C GLY A 31 3.73 2.25 -14.54
N PHE A 32 4.70 3.02 -14.05
CA PHE A 32 5.52 3.90 -14.87
C PHE A 32 6.43 3.13 -15.82
N GLY A 33 7.11 2.07 -15.34
CA GLY A 33 7.99 1.24 -16.15
C GLY A 33 7.26 0.50 -17.27
N ILE A 34 6.07 -0.04 -17.01
CA ILE A 34 5.22 -0.68 -18.02
C ILE A 34 4.71 0.35 -19.03
N GLY A 35 4.26 1.51 -18.56
CA GLY A 35 3.81 2.60 -19.45
C GLY A 35 4.94 3.08 -20.38
N TRP A 36 6.15 3.25 -19.83
CA TRP A 36 7.31 3.65 -20.61
C TRP A 36 7.76 2.54 -21.58
N GLY A 37 7.76 1.27 -21.19
CA GLY A 37 8.05 0.16 -22.09
C GLY A 37 7.07 0.08 -23.28
N LEU A 38 5.77 0.27 -23.01
CA LEU A 38 4.75 0.29 -24.05
C LEU A 38 4.92 1.46 -25.03
N LYS A 39 5.36 2.64 -24.55
CA LYS A 39 5.74 3.77 -25.41
C LYS A 39 6.78 3.38 -26.44
N GLU A 40 7.86 2.75 -25.96
CA GLU A 40 9.03 2.45 -26.77
C GLU A 40 8.71 1.42 -27.85
N LEU A 41 7.81 0.48 -27.55
CA LEU A 41 7.39 -0.56 -28.49
C LEU A 41 6.38 -0.07 -29.54
N THR A 42 5.48 0.84 -29.17
CA THR A 42 4.38 1.26 -30.09
C THR A 42 4.68 2.54 -30.87
N GLY A 43 5.70 3.32 -30.49
CA GLY A 43 6.07 4.57 -31.16
C GLY A 43 4.97 5.66 -31.13
N SER A 44 3.85 5.39 -30.47
CA SER A 44 2.68 6.25 -30.40
C SER A 44 2.49 6.75 -28.97
N ASN A 45 2.48 8.08 -28.80
CA ASN A 45 2.22 8.71 -27.51
C ASN A 45 0.77 8.50 -27.00
N TRP A 46 -0.12 7.94 -27.83
CA TRP A 46 -1.51 7.72 -27.44
C TRP A 46 -1.68 6.49 -26.54
N GLY A 47 -0.90 5.42 -26.79
CA GLY A 47 -0.86 4.23 -25.93
C GLY A 47 -0.27 4.52 -24.56
N LEU A 48 0.64 5.49 -24.47
CA LEU A 48 1.21 5.99 -23.21
C LEU A 48 0.15 6.56 -22.28
N GLY A 49 -0.69 7.46 -22.78
CA GLY A 49 -1.70 8.14 -21.96
C GLY A 49 -2.73 7.15 -21.42
N ILE A 50 -3.22 6.26 -22.28
CA ILE A 50 -4.20 5.24 -21.90
C ILE A 50 -3.58 4.20 -20.95
N GLY A 51 -2.36 3.74 -21.24
CA GLY A 51 -1.63 2.79 -20.39
C GLY A 51 -1.32 3.36 -19.01
N ILE A 52 -0.91 4.63 -18.93
CA ILE A 52 -0.68 5.31 -17.65
C ILE A 52 -2.00 5.50 -16.89
N VAL A 53 -3.07 5.96 -17.54
CA VAL A 53 -4.36 6.19 -16.87
C VAL A 53 -4.96 4.89 -16.34
N ILE A 54 -4.93 3.80 -17.14
CA ILE A 54 -5.43 2.50 -16.71
C ILE A 54 -4.52 1.88 -15.64
N GLY A 55 -3.20 1.97 -15.82
CA GLY A 55 -2.21 1.43 -14.87
C GLY A 55 -2.25 2.13 -13.52
N VAL A 56 -2.27 3.47 -13.51
CA VAL A 56 -2.40 4.29 -12.30
C VAL A 56 -3.76 4.07 -11.65
N GLY A 57 -4.85 4.03 -12.43
CA GLY A 57 -6.19 3.74 -11.91
C GLY A 57 -6.30 2.36 -11.25
N ALA A 58 -5.72 1.33 -11.86
CA ALA A 58 -5.67 -0.02 -11.29
C ALA A 58 -4.82 -0.08 -10.02
N ALA A 59 -3.67 0.59 -10.00
CA ALA A 59 -2.80 0.68 -8.82
C ALA A 59 -3.50 1.39 -7.65
N ILE A 60 -4.15 2.53 -7.90
CA ILE A 60 -4.92 3.27 -6.89
C ILE A 60 -6.03 2.39 -6.31
N ASN A 61 -6.76 1.65 -7.16
CA ASN A 61 -7.83 0.78 -6.70
C ASN A 61 -7.32 -0.36 -5.80
N ASN A 62 -6.16 -0.94 -6.13
CA ASN A 62 -5.52 -1.98 -5.32
C ASN A 62 -5.01 -1.42 -3.97
N ILE A 63 -4.32 -0.28 -4.00
CA ILE A 63 -3.82 0.43 -2.81
C ILE A 63 -4.96 0.84 -1.88
N TYR A 64 -6.06 1.38 -2.41
CA TYR A 64 -7.21 1.80 -1.59
C TYR A 64 -7.83 0.63 -0.85
N LYS A 65 -7.90 -0.55 -1.48
CA LYS A 65 -8.41 -1.78 -0.86
C LYS A 65 -7.51 -2.26 0.27
N ALA A 66 -6.20 -2.26 0.05
CA ALA A 66 -5.20 -2.61 1.06
C ALA A 66 -5.17 -1.60 2.23
N TYR A 67 -5.32 -0.31 1.93
CA TYR A 67 -5.39 0.76 2.93
C TYR A 67 -6.65 0.64 3.79
N LYS A 68 -7.83 0.47 3.17
CA LYS A 68 -9.09 0.29 3.89
C LYS A 68 -9.07 -0.95 4.79
N SER A 69 -8.44 -2.03 4.33
CA SER A 69 -8.27 -3.26 5.12
C SER A 69 -7.39 -3.04 6.35
N GLN A 70 -6.28 -2.30 6.21
CA GLN A 70 -5.41 -1.94 7.34
C GLN A 70 -6.08 -0.97 8.29
N VAL A 71 -6.73 0.09 7.80
CA VAL A 71 -7.45 1.03 8.68
C VAL A 71 -8.54 0.31 9.49
N LYS A 72 -9.24 -0.66 8.88
CA LYS A 72 -10.17 -1.52 9.60
C LYS A 72 -9.50 -2.33 10.70
N SER A 73 -8.34 -2.93 10.42
CA SER A 73 -7.63 -3.70 11.44
C SER A 73 -7.20 -2.80 12.60
N TYR A 74 -6.66 -1.60 12.33
CA TYR A 74 -6.35 -0.61 13.37
C TYR A 74 -7.57 -0.22 14.22
N ALA A 75 -8.72 0.05 13.60
CA ALA A 75 -9.94 0.40 14.32
C ALA A 75 -10.49 -0.75 15.19
N GLU A 76 -10.31 -2.00 14.76
CA GLU A 76 -10.67 -3.18 15.56
C GLU A 76 -9.67 -3.44 16.69
N PHE A 77 -8.37 -3.17 16.48
CA PHE A 77 -7.36 -3.25 17.53
C PHE A 77 -7.62 -2.22 18.64
N ASP A 78 -7.97 -0.98 18.29
CA ASP A 78 -8.32 0.06 19.28
C ASP A 78 -9.58 -0.31 20.09
N LYS A 79 -10.59 -0.88 19.43
CA LYS A 79 -11.82 -1.34 20.10
C LYS A 79 -11.57 -2.53 21.04
N LYS A 80 -10.65 -3.44 20.70
CA LYS A 80 -10.27 -4.56 21.58
C LYS A 80 -9.47 -4.08 22.79
N GLN A 81 -8.44 -3.25 22.58
CA GLN A 81 -7.65 -2.66 23.68
C GLN A 81 -8.55 -1.95 24.70
N LYS A 82 -9.51 -1.15 24.24
CA LYS A 82 -10.43 -0.42 25.12
C LYS A 82 -11.43 -1.32 25.86
N LYS A 83 -11.69 -2.53 25.37
CA LYS A 83 -12.54 -3.54 26.04
C LYS A 83 -11.76 -4.35 27.08
N ASP A 84 -10.46 -4.55 26.87
CA ASP A 84 -9.60 -5.30 27.78
C ASP A 84 -9.12 -4.45 28.98
N GLU A 85 -9.38 -3.13 28.95
CA GLU A 85 -9.09 -2.16 30.01
C GLU A 85 -10.30 -1.83 30.93
N ILE A 86 -11.50 -2.35 30.64
CA ILE A 86 -12.75 -2.13 31.42
C ILE A 86 -13.13 -3.40 32.18
#